data_AF-A0A933ZGB4-F1
#
_entry.id   AF-A0A933ZGB4-F1
#
_cell.length_a   1.000
_cell.length_b   1.000
_cell.length_c   1.000
_cell.angle_alpha   90.00
_cell.angle_beta   90.00
_cell.angle_gamma   90.00
#
_symmetry.space_group_name_H-M   'P 1'
#
loop_
_entity.id
_entity.type
_entity.pdbx_description
1 polymer ?
#
loop_
_entity_poly.entity_id
_entity_poly.type
_entity_poly.pdbx_seq_one_letter_code
_entity_poly.pdbx_strand_id
1 'polypeptide(L)'
;MLESFALRISVDCRACRISIPLNGIVSSATCYHCGEVNRFDPAFWSKALPAQGFAHVLGNVQVPDAQAGASPAGGPTDFVAYLERLTDDRTISAAALESERLAIGLRVECWRGAPECQQCHRGKVGAERLAEFASRGSCACPECGTQIPVRPADPVCFGINTGARFVVNEQAPSASGQSLQRRTKPVAFQCVSCGAGLRVDGAKRMVGCEFCNVDNYLPDGLWQMLNPVPKPETFFLICEYENAAERAARASAEELVAFAQDPSPEVRRAVAANPATPATVLQKLSFDRERMVLEGLAMNPALPASIVDQMATSDDIEFQLLAVQHPKLSLDQLEKLEHHRDGRVSKVARDRIEWLRSQGVKVGGGFLSKLFR
;
A
#
# COMPACT_ATOMS: atom_id res chain seq x y z
N MET A 1 0.16 6.81 -6.32
CA MET A 1 0.88 5.51 -6.42
C MET A 1 -0.11 4.38 -6.22
N LEU A 2 -0.06 3.36 -7.09
CA LEU A 2 -0.85 2.13 -6.90
C LEU A 2 -0.05 1.14 -6.04
N GLU A 3 -0.64 0.74 -4.92
CA GLU A 3 -0.14 -0.33 -4.06
C GLU A 3 -1.03 -1.57 -4.22
N SER A 4 -0.42 -2.75 -4.14
CA SER A 4 -1.09 -4.03 -4.34
C SER A 4 -0.90 -4.91 -3.12
N PHE A 5 -2.03 -5.39 -2.60
CA PHE A 5 -2.10 -6.18 -1.39
C PHE A 5 -2.71 -7.54 -1.67
N ALA A 6 -1.90 -8.57 -1.51
CA ALA A 6 -2.32 -9.95 -1.58
C ALA A 6 -3.07 -10.31 -0.29
N LEU A 7 -4.23 -10.95 -0.43
CA LEU A 7 -5.11 -11.34 0.65
C LEU A 7 -5.44 -12.83 0.53
N ARG A 8 -5.34 -13.54 1.65
CA ARG A 8 -5.92 -14.87 1.83
C ARG A 8 -6.73 -14.88 3.11
N ILE A 9 -8.02 -15.16 2.99
CA ILE A 9 -8.98 -15.01 4.08
C ILE A 9 -9.66 -16.34 4.34
N SER A 10 -9.89 -16.69 5.61
CA SER A 10 -10.75 -17.80 5.99
C SER A 10 -11.57 -17.47 7.22
N VAL A 11 -12.74 -18.08 7.36
CA VAL A 11 -13.63 -17.92 8.52
C VAL A 11 -14.07 -19.27 9.02
N ASP A 12 -14.31 -19.41 10.32
CA ASP A 12 -14.93 -20.60 10.86
C ASP A 12 -16.44 -20.58 10.56
N CYS A 13 -16.97 -21.71 10.08
CA CYS A 13 -18.40 -21.87 9.89
C CYS A 13 -19.14 -21.68 11.22
N ARG A 14 -20.19 -20.86 11.22
CA ARG A 14 -20.99 -20.61 12.43
C ARG A 14 -21.68 -21.85 13.02
N ALA A 15 -21.98 -22.85 12.18
CA ALA A 15 -22.66 -24.07 12.61
C ALA A 15 -21.69 -25.20 13.00
N CYS A 16 -20.71 -25.51 12.15
CA CYS A 16 -19.83 -26.67 12.33
C CYS A 16 -18.38 -26.32 12.68
N ARG A 17 -18.04 -25.03 12.78
CA ARG A 17 -16.70 -24.50 13.10
C ARG A 17 -15.57 -24.85 12.12
N ILE A 18 -15.87 -25.54 11.01
CA ILE A 18 -14.85 -25.81 9.97
C ILE A 18 -14.37 -24.51 9.31
N SER A 19 -13.08 -24.43 8.99
CA SER A 19 -12.51 -23.31 8.25
C SER A 19 -13.03 -23.28 6.80
N ILE A 20 -13.59 -22.15 6.39
CA ILE A 20 -14.07 -21.86 5.03
C ILE A 20 -13.15 -20.78 4.44
N PRO A 21 -12.42 -21.05 3.34
CA PRO A 21 -11.65 -20.02 2.64
C PRO A 21 -12.59 -19.04 1.91
N LEU A 22 -12.32 -17.75 2.07
CA LEU A 22 -12.99 -16.68 1.34
C LEU A 22 -12.03 -16.20 0.24
N ASN A 23 -12.33 -16.57 -1.01
CA ASN A 23 -11.51 -16.25 -2.17
C ASN A 23 -11.98 -14.91 -2.80
N GLY A 24 -12.30 -13.95 -1.93
CA GLY A 24 -12.86 -12.65 -2.30
C GLY A 24 -13.51 -11.89 -1.14
N ILE A 25 -13.95 -10.66 -1.43
CA ILE A 25 -14.75 -9.83 -0.53
C ILE A 25 -16.22 -10.10 -0.87
N VAL A 26 -16.83 -11.02 -0.13
CA VAL A 26 -18.13 -11.62 -0.46
C VAL A 26 -19.20 -11.29 0.58
N SER A 27 -20.47 -11.27 0.17
CA SER A 27 -21.61 -11.05 1.09
C SER A 27 -22.04 -12.32 1.83
N SER A 28 -21.64 -13.50 1.34
CA SER A 28 -21.88 -14.78 2.00
C SER A 28 -20.95 -15.88 1.48
N ALA A 29 -20.78 -16.95 2.25
CA ALA A 29 -20.12 -18.19 1.83
C ALA A 29 -20.86 -19.41 2.38
N THR A 30 -21.15 -20.36 1.50
CA THR A 30 -21.75 -21.65 1.87
C THR A 30 -20.68 -22.60 2.37
N CYS A 31 -20.87 -23.16 3.57
CA CYS A 31 -19.97 -24.12 4.15
C CYS A 31 -19.92 -25.42 3.32
N TYR A 32 -18.75 -25.79 2.81
CA TYR A 32 -18.57 -27.03 2.05
C TYR A 32 -18.76 -28.28 2.91
N HIS A 33 -18.69 -28.19 4.24
CA HIS A 33 -18.86 -29.34 5.13
C HIS A 33 -20.31 -29.60 5.53
N CYS A 34 -21.05 -28.57 5.95
CA CYS A 34 -22.41 -28.71 6.49
C CYS A 34 -23.50 -28.01 5.66
N GLY A 35 -23.14 -27.25 4.61
CA GLY A 35 -24.09 -26.51 3.79
C GLY A 35 -24.61 -25.21 4.39
N GLU A 36 -24.22 -24.86 5.63
CA GLU A 36 -24.64 -23.62 6.29
C GLU A 36 -24.18 -22.38 5.52
N VAL A 37 -25.09 -21.42 5.33
CA VAL A 37 -24.79 -20.13 4.67
C VAL A 37 -24.30 -19.12 5.71
N ASN A 38 -23.02 -18.78 5.66
CA ASN A 38 -22.40 -17.76 6.50
C ASN A 38 -22.52 -16.42 5.78
N ARG A 39 -23.13 -15.41 6.41
CA ARG A 39 -23.35 -14.09 5.81
C ARG A 39 -22.38 -13.07 6.39
N PHE A 40 -21.90 -12.17 5.54
CA PHE A 40 -20.96 -11.11 5.89
C PHE A 40 -21.56 -9.79 5.41
N ASP A 41 -22.07 -8.99 6.34
CA ASP A 41 -22.55 -7.65 6.00
C ASP A 41 -21.37 -6.70 5.72
N PRO A 42 -21.60 -5.53 5.11
CA PRO A 42 -20.52 -4.57 4.87
C PRO A 42 -19.78 -4.14 6.16
N ALA A 43 -20.48 -4.11 7.29
CA ALA A 43 -19.91 -3.73 8.59
C ALA A 43 -18.98 -4.81 9.16
N PHE A 44 -19.19 -6.09 8.82
CA PHE A 44 -18.27 -7.17 9.10
C PHE A 44 -16.93 -6.84 8.46
N TRP A 45 -16.90 -6.55 7.16
CA TRP A 45 -15.67 -6.27 6.43
C TRP A 45 -14.93 -5.02 6.94
N SER A 46 -15.66 -3.94 7.20
CA SER A 46 -15.08 -2.69 7.73
C SER A 46 -14.66 -2.75 9.20
N LYS A 47 -15.08 -3.76 9.96
CA LYS A 47 -14.56 -4.03 11.32
C LYS A 47 -13.47 -5.09 11.33
N ALA A 48 -13.61 -6.10 10.48
CA ALA A 48 -12.80 -7.31 10.47
C ALA A 48 -11.38 -7.09 9.96
N LEU A 49 -11.25 -6.35 8.85
CA LEU A 49 -9.96 -6.09 8.22
C LEU A 49 -9.25 -4.86 8.81
N PRO A 50 -9.96 -3.81 9.28
CA PRO A 50 -9.28 -2.67 9.91
C PRO A 50 -8.82 -2.89 11.36
N ALA A 51 -9.48 -3.75 12.15
CA ALA A 51 -9.25 -3.82 13.60
C ALA A 51 -8.00 -4.61 14.07
N GLN A 52 -7.15 -5.11 13.18
CA GLN A 52 -5.99 -5.95 13.56
C GLN A 52 -4.70 -5.58 12.83
N GLY A 53 -4.25 -4.34 13.03
CA GLY A 53 -2.86 -4.01 12.72
C GLY A 53 -2.50 -3.84 11.24
N PHE A 54 -3.44 -3.87 10.29
CA PHE A 54 -3.12 -3.68 8.86
C PHE A 54 -2.74 -2.24 8.47
N ALA A 55 -2.76 -1.29 9.42
CA ALA A 55 -2.34 0.10 9.21
C ALA A 55 -0.88 0.23 8.71
N HIS A 56 0.02 -0.69 9.11
CA HIS A 56 1.42 -0.67 8.68
C HIS A 56 1.65 -1.23 7.27
N VAL A 57 0.75 -2.08 6.77
CA VAL A 57 0.87 -2.67 5.43
C VAL A 57 0.06 -1.86 4.42
N LEU A 58 -1.15 -1.44 4.77
CA LEU A 58 -2.08 -0.84 3.82
C LEU A 58 -1.95 0.69 3.68
N GLY A 59 -1.55 1.46 4.69
CA GLY A 59 -1.58 2.93 4.61
C GLY A 59 -3.00 3.53 4.56
N ASN A 60 -3.18 4.71 5.20
CA ASN A 60 -4.40 5.53 5.24
C ASN A 60 -5.73 4.75 5.41
N VAL A 61 -6.03 4.34 6.65
CA VAL A 61 -7.36 3.87 7.06
C VAL A 61 -8.03 4.98 7.88
N GLN A 62 -9.25 5.39 7.53
CA GLN A 62 -10.05 6.27 8.40
C GLN A 62 -10.50 5.48 9.63
N VAL A 63 -10.05 5.92 10.80
CA VAL A 63 -10.58 5.49 12.10
C VAL A 63 -11.89 6.26 12.34
N PRO A 64 -13.04 5.61 12.58
CA PRO A 64 -14.20 6.31 13.10
C PRO A 64 -13.89 6.75 14.53
N ASP A 65 -14.05 8.04 14.81
CA ASP A 65 -13.82 8.75 16.07
C ASP A 65 -13.75 7.85 17.31
N ALA A 66 -12.53 7.48 17.71
CA ALA A 66 -12.25 7.06 19.07
C ALA A 66 -12.14 8.34 19.92
N GLN A 67 -13.19 8.61 20.68
CA GLN A 67 -13.24 9.68 21.66
C GLN A 67 -11.99 9.72 22.53
N ALA A 68 -11.55 10.94 22.81
CA ALA A 68 -10.46 11.31 23.69
C ALA A 68 -10.35 10.45 24.96
N GLY A 69 -9.17 9.89 25.21
CA GLY A 69 -8.85 9.31 26.50
C GLY A 69 -7.66 8.36 26.50
N ALA A 70 -6.59 8.79 27.16
CA ALA A 70 -5.43 8.01 27.64
C ALA A 70 -4.33 7.63 26.62
N SER A 71 -3.26 8.42 26.68
CA SER A 71 -1.89 8.01 26.36
C SER A 71 -1.43 6.90 27.32
N PRO A 72 -0.63 5.93 26.87
CA PRO A 72 0.40 5.35 27.70
C PRO A 72 1.79 5.68 27.13
N ALA A 73 2.61 6.24 28.01
CA ALA A 73 4.02 6.45 27.85
C ALA A 73 4.78 5.11 27.74
N GLY A 74 5.85 5.09 26.93
CA GLY A 74 6.88 4.04 26.95
C GLY A 74 7.37 3.66 25.55
N GLY A 75 8.58 4.10 25.17
CA GLY A 75 9.27 3.68 23.94
C GLY A 75 9.63 2.18 23.93
N PRO A 76 10.19 1.68 22.81
CA PRO A 76 11.55 2.08 22.44
C PRO A 76 11.66 2.72 21.06
N THR A 77 12.41 3.83 21.07
CA THR A 77 13.17 4.43 19.97
C THR A 77 14.10 3.40 19.33
N ASP A 78 13.73 2.83 18.18
CA ASP A 78 14.61 2.71 16.99
C ASP A 78 13.84 2.03 15.83
N PHE A 79 13.28 2.83 14.92
CA PHE A 79 12.53 2.32 13.77
C PHE A 79 13.47 1.81 12.65
N VAL A 80 14.74 2.23 12.67
CA VAL A 80 15.74 1.86 11.65
C VAL A 80 16.26 0.44 11.89
N ALA A 81 16.45 0.03 13.16
CA ALA A 81 16.83 -1.33 13.51
C ALA A 81 15.73 -2.40 13.20
N TYR A 82 14.48 -1.96 13.00
CA TYR A 82 13.36 -2.83 12.59
C TYR A 82 13.32 -3.03 11.07
N LEU A 83 13.66 -2.00 10.28
CA LEU A 83 13.63 -2.04 8.82
C LEU A 83 14.85 -2.78 8.22
N GLU A 84 16.02 -2.70 8.85
CA GLU A 84 17.23 -3.41 8.38
C GLU A 84 17.15 -4.94 8.52
N ARG A 85 16.14 -5.48 9.24
CA ARG A 85 15.86 -6.93 9.28
C ARG A 85 14.92 -7.41 8.18
N LEU A 86 14.31 -6.52 7.40
CA LEU A 86 13.27 -6.87 6.43
C LEU A 86 13.77 -6.97 4.98
N THR A 87 15.03 -6.64 4.71
CA THR A 87 15.58 -6.62 3.34
C THR A 87 16.37 -7.85 2.95
N ASP A 88 16.53 -8.86 3.81
CA ASP A 88 17.37 -10.02 3.46
C ASP A 88 16.87 -11.40 3.89
N ASP A 89 15.58 -11.58 4.23
CA ASP A 89 15.08 -12.93 4.42
C ASP A 89 13.65 -13.15 3.92
N ARG A 90 13.47 -14.20 3.11
CA ARG A 90 12.21 -14.66 2.53
C ARG A 90 11.26 -15.29 3.57
N THR A 91 11.31 -14.85 4.82
CA THR A 91 10.47 -15.39 5.88
C THR A 91 10.07 -14.30 6.87
N ILE A 92 8.90 -13.70 6.65
CA ILE A 92 8.14 -13.17 7.79
C ILE A 92 7.73 -14.40 8.59
N SER A 93 8.37 -14.58 9.76
CA SER A 93 8.19 -15.75 10.60
C SER A 93 6.70 -15.94 10.95
N ALA A 94 6.27 -17.20 10.98
CA ALA A 94 4.92 -17.65 11.33
C ALA A 94 4.45 -17.26 12.76
N ALA A 95 5.21 -16.43 13.48
CA ALA A 95 4.93 -16.00 14.85
C ALA A 95 4.19 -14.64 14.94
N ALA A 96 3.99 -13.91 13.85
CA ALA A 96 3.19 -12.67 13.83
C ALA A 96 1.68 -12.91 13.61
N LEU A 97 1.23 -14.16 13.68
CA LEU A 97 -0.11 -14.65 13.31
C LEU A 97 -1.03 -14.95 14.51
N GLU A 98 -0.70 -14.47 15.71
CA GLU A 98 -1.55 -14.58 16.91
C GLU A 98 -2.01 -13.19 17.36
N SER A 99 -3.23 -12.88 17.76
CA SER A 99 -4.54 -13.54 17.70
C SER A 99 -5.52 -12.54 18.31
N GLU A 100 -6.40 -11.91 17.52
CA GLU A 100 -7.61 -11.32 18.08
C GLU A 100 -8.83 -12.02 17.48
N ARG A 101 -9.48 -12.83 18.29
CA ARG A 101 -10.69 -13.56 17.91
C ARG A 101 -11.86 -12.59 17.87
N LEU A 102 -12.04 -11.87 16.77
CA LEU A 102 -13.38 -11.43 16.37
C LEU A 102 -14.26 -12.68 16.32
N ALA A 103 -15.44 -12.62 16.96
CA ALA A 103 -16.27 -13.73 17.46
C ALA A 103 -16.68 -14.86 16.47
N ILE A 104 -16.13 -14.89 15.26
CA ILE A 104 -16.43 -15.82 14.16
C ILE A 104 -15.18 -16.57 13.64
N GLY A 105 -14.03 -16.51 14.34
CA GLY A 105 -12.84 -17.29 13.95
C GLY A 105 -12.26 -16.89 12.58
N LEU A 106 -12.27 -15.59 12.28
CA LEU A 106 -11.66 -15.03 11.07
C LEU A 106 -10.13 -15.14 11.14
N ARG A 107 -9.52 -15.55 10.02
CA ARG A 107 -8.08 -15.56 9.78
C ARG A 107 -7.78 -14.84 8.47
N VAL A 108 -6.80 -13.93 8.49
CA VAL A 108 -6.40 -13.13 7.34
C VAL A 108 -4.88 -13.17 7.22
N GLU A 109 -4.37 -13.57 6.06
CA GLU A 109 -2.98 -13.37 5.64
C GLU A 109 -2.94 -12.21 4.64
N CYS A 110 -2.05 -11.24 4.86
CA CYS A 110 -1.88 -10.07 3.98
C CYS A 110 -0.41 -9.77 3.76
N TRP A 111 -0.01 -9.50 2.52
CA TRP A 111 1.34 -9.08 2.17
C TRP A 111 1.35 -8.20 0.93
N ARG A 112 2.44 -7.45 0.72
CA ARG A 112 2.66 -6.68 -0.51
C ARG A 112 3.11 -7.60 -1.63
N GLY A 113 2.50 -7.46 -2.80
CA GLY A 113 2.86 -8.28 -3.96
C GLY A 113 2.07 -7.90 -5.20
N ALA A 114 2.69 -8.02 -6.37
CA ALA A 114 2.01 -7.80 -7.65
C ALA A 114 0.97 -8.90 -7.91
N PRO A 115 -0.17 -8.60 -8.55
CA PRO A 115 -1.17 -9.61 -8.84
C PRO A 115 -0.62 -10.65 -9.81
N GLU A 116 -0.52 -11.89 -9.34
CA GLU A 116 0.00 -13.02 -10.12
C GLU A 116 -1.13 -13.91 -10.63
N CYS A 117 -0.88 -14.62 -11.72
CA CYS A 117 -1.81 -15.61 -12.24
C CYS A 117 -1.93 -16.82 -11.29
N GLN A 118 -3.14 -17.13 -10.81
CA GLN A 118 -3.41 -18.30 -9.97
C GLN A 118 -3.14 -19.65 -10.66
N GLN A 119 -3.02 -19.68 -12.00
CA GLN A 119 -2.79 -20.92 -12.75
C GLN A 119 -1.31 -21.23 -12.95
N CYS A 120 -0.49 -20.25 -13.35
CA CYS A 120 0.91 -20.47 -13.68
C CYS A 120 1.89 -19.86 -12.67
N HIS A 121 1.44 -18.97 -11.79
CA HIS A 121 2.24 -18.23 -10.81
C HIS A 121 3.44 -17.45 -11.40
N ARG A 122 3.51 -17.30 -12.73
CA ARG A 122 4.55 -16.54 -13.43
C ARG A 122 4.05 -15.22 -14.00
N GLY A 123 2.85 -15.23 -14.58
CA GLY A 123 2.29 -14.04 -15.21
C GLY A 123 1.85 -13.03 -14.17
N LYS A 124 2.30 -11.78 -14.33
CA LYS A 124 1.90 -10.65 -13.48
C LYS A 124 0.95 -9.74 -14.24
N VAL A 125 -0.04 -9.19 -13.55
CA VAL A 125 -0.96 -8.19 -14.10
C VAL A 125 -0.35 -6.80 -13.92
N GLY A 126 -0.13 -6.08 -15.03
CA GLY A 126 0.38 -4.71 -15.02
C GLY A 126 -0.64 -3.73 -14.43
N ALA A 127 -0.16 -2.85 -13.54
CA ALA A 127 -1.00 -1.89 -12.82
C ALA A 127 -1.60 -0.82 -13.75
N GLU A 128 -0.88 -0.49 -14.83
CA GLU A 128 -1.21 0.57 -15.79
C GLU A 128 -2.45 0.29 -16.65
N ARG A 129 -2.88 -0.98 -16.74
CA ARG A 129 -4.05 -1.39 -17.56
C ARG A 129 -5.23 -1.87 -16.72
N LEU A 130 -5.16 -1.76 -15.39
CA LEU A 130 -6.22 -2.28 -14.51
C LEU A 130 -7.59 -1.65 -14.79
N ALA A 131 -7.65 -0.36 -15.15
CA ALA A 131 -8.91 0.29 -15.52
C ALA A 131 -9.55 -0.33 -16.79
N GLU A 132 -8.73 -0.61 -17.81
CA GLU A 132 -9.15 -1.30 -19.04
C GLU A 132 -9.65 -2.72 -18.71
N PHE A 133 -8.89 -3.47 -17.92
CA PHE A 133 -9.24 -4.84 -17.53
C PHE A 133 -10.51 -4.90 -16.69
N ALA A 134 -10.67 -3.98 -15.74
CA ALA A 134 -11.86 -3.85 -14.91
C ALA A 134 -13.12 -3.61 -15.75
N SER A 135 -13.03 -2.79 -16.81
CA SER A 135 -14.15 -2.56 -17.75
C SER A 135 -14.59 -3.83 -18.49
N ARG A 136 -13.68 -4.79 -18.68
CA ARG A 136 -13.93 -6.08 -19.34
C ARG A 136 -14.26 -7.19 -18.34
N GLY A 137 -14.13 -6.92 -17.04
CA GLY A 137 -14.28 -7.89 -15.95
C GLY A 137 -13.10 -8.87 -15.80
N SER A 138 -12.10 -8.84 -16.69
CA SER A 138 -10.94 -9.75 -16.65
C SER A 138 -9.81 -9.30 -17.58
N CYS A 139 -8.63 -9.91 -17.39
CA CYS A 139 -7.50 -9.84 -18.31
C CYS A 139 -6.94 -11.23 -18.61
N ALA A 140 -6.35 -11.41 -19.79
CA ALA A 140 -5.60 -12.63 -20.09
C ALA A 140 -4.21 -12.57 -19.44
N CYS A 141 -3.81 -13.64 -18.75
CA CYS A 141 -2.45 -13.80 -18.24
C CYS A 141 -1.44 -13.72 -19.40
N PRO A 142 -0.38 -12.89 -19.31
CA PRO A 142 0.60 -12.74 -20.39
C PRO A 142 1.39 -14.04 -20.65
N GLU A 143 1.57 -14.88 -19.64
CA GLU A 143 2.37 -16.12 -19.74
C GLU A 143 1.59 -17.34 -20.24
N CYS A 144 0.32 -17.50 -19.84
CA CYS A 144 -0.44 -18.73 -20.11
C CYS A 144 -1.83 -18.52 -20.70
N GLY A 145 -2.25 -17.26 -20.90
CA GLY A 145 -3.56 -16.93 -21.48
C GLY A 145 -4.77 -17.14 -20.55
N THR A 146 -4.59 -17.70 -19.35
CA THR A 146 -5.66 -17.87 -18.36
C THR A 146 -6.35 -16.55 -18.06
N GLN A 147 -7.68 -16.52 -18.04
CA GLN A 147 -8.45 -15.34 -17.68
C GLN A 147 -8.33 -15.07 -16.17
N ILE A 148 -7.84 -13.89 -15.82
CA ILE A 148 -7.70 -13.36 -14.47
C ILE A 148 -8.84 -12.38 -14.24
N PRO A 149 -9.76 -12.63 -13.29
CA PRO A 149 -10.82 -11.71 -12.95
C PRO A 149 -10.26 -10.37 -12.46
N VAL A 150 -10.83 -9.26 -12.94
CA VAL A 150 -10.51 -7.90 -12.51
C VAL A 150 -11.80 -7.10 -12.43
N ARG A 151 -12.08 -6.46 -11.30
CA ARG A 151 -13.24 -5.57 -11.16
C ARG A 151 -12.88 -4.27 -10.45
N PRO A 152 -13.68 -3.20 -10.61
CA PRO A 152 -13.54 -2.03 -9.76
C PRO A 152 -13.84 -2.37 -8.29
N ALA A 153 -13.19 -1.63 -7.39
CA ALA A 153 -13.52 -1.61 -5.97
C ALA A 153 -14.95 -1.09 -5.78
N ASP A 154 -15.65 -1.66 -4.82
CA ASP A 154 -17.03 -1.33 -4.48
C ASP A 154 -17.12 -0.66 -3.10
N PRO A 155 -18.31 -0.25 -2.63
CA PRO A 155 -18.46 0.38 -1.32
C PRO A 155 -17.92 -0.45 -0.15
N VAL A 156 -17.98 -1.77 -0.22
CA VAL A 156 -17.40 -2.66 0.80
C VAL A 156 -15.88 -2.53 0.80
N CYS A 157 -15.24 -2.53 -0.37
CA CYS A 157 -13.80 -2.28 -0.52
C CYS A 157 -13.39 -0.91 0.03
N PHE A 158 -14.17 0.15 -0.24
CA PHE A 158 -13.88 1.49 0.29
C PHE A 158 -13.98 1.55 1.81
N GLY A 159 -14.90 0.79 2.42
CA GLY A 159 -15.01 0.64 3.87
C GLY A 159 -13.86 -0.14 4.51
N ILE A 160 -13.17 -1.00 3.73
CA ILE A 160 -11.94 -1.67 4.15
C ILE A 160 -10.74 -0.73 4.00
N ASN A 161 -10.66 -0.04 2.86
CA ASN A 161 -9.59 0.89 2.53
C ASN A 161 -10.08 1.99 1.59
N THR A 162 -9.95 3.26 2.00
CA THR A 162 -10.44 4.41 1.22
C THR A 162 -9.69 4.62 -0.09
N GLY A 163 -8.46 4.11 -0.18
CA GLY A 163 -7.65 4.09 -1.39
C GLY A 163 -8.04 2.99 -2.37
N ALA A 164 -8.89 2.01 -2.02
CA ALA A 164 -9.23 0.90 -2.90
C ALA A 164 -9.70 1.40 -4.28
N ARG A 165 -9.23 0.74 -5.35
CA ARG A 165 -9.60 1.03 -6.74
C ARG A 165 -10.00 -0.21 -7.52
N PHE A 166 -9.29 -1.31 -7.32
CA PHE A 166 -9.54 -2.55 -8.06
C PHE A 166 -9.41 -3.78 -7.16
N VAL A 167 -10.08 -4.85 -7.55
CA VAL A 167 -9.90 -6.19 -6.99
C VAL A 167 -9.53 -7.13 -8.13
N VAL A 168 -8.47 -7.92 -7.94
CA VAL A 168 -7.93 -8.86 -8.94
C VAL A 168 -7.96 -10.27 -8.37
N ASN A 169 -8.20 -11.29 -9.22
CA ASN A 169 -8.25 -12.71 -8.86
C ASN A 169 -9.38 -13.12 -7.89
N GLU A 170 -10.38 -12.28 -7.73
CA GLU A 170 -11.55 -12.61 -6.93
C GLU A 170 -12.41 -13.67 -7.63
N GLN A 171 -12.76 -14.73 -6.91
CA GLN A 171 -13.54 -15.84 -7.45
C GLN A 171 -15.06 -15.67 -7.25
N ALA A 172 -15.48 -14.71 -6.42
CA ALA A 172 -16.88 -14.34 -6.22
C ALA A 172 -16.98 -12.84 -5.88
N PRO A 173 -17.54 -12.00 -6.77
CA PRO A 173 -17.72 -10.58 -6.49
C PRO A 173 -18.78 -10.31 -5.43
N SER A 174 -18.62 -9.19 -4.74
CA SER A 174 -19.33 -8.75 -3.52
C SER A 174 -20.86 -8.77 -3.56
N ALA A 175 -21.49 -8.77 -4.74
CA ALA A 175 -22.94 -8.92 -4.89
C ALA A 175 -23.43 -10.38 -4.95
N SER A 176 -22.52 -11.34 -5.06
CA SER A 176 -22.81 -12.77 -5.16
C SER A 176 -22.28 -13.53 -3.95
N GLY A 177 -23.07 -14.46 -3.43
CA GLY A 177 -22.57 -15.41 -2.44
C GLY A 177 -21.48 -16.29 -3.05
N GLN A 178 -20.43 -16.57 -2.29
CA GLN A 178 -19.42 -17.53 -2.67
C GLN A 178 -19.99 -18.94 -2.52
N SER A 179 -20.39 -19.52 -3.65
CA SER A 179 -20.59 -20.95 -3.76
C SER A 179 -19.29 -21.58 -4.23
N LEU A 180 -18.40 -21.87 -3.28
CA LEU A 180 -17.22 -22.71 -3.50
C LEU A 180 -17.57 -24.10 -4.05
N GLN A 181 -18.82 -24.49 -3.88
CA GLN A 181 -19.39 -25.72 -4.41
C GLN A 181 -19.63 -25.55 -5.92
N ARG A 182 -18.74 -26.10 -6.75
CA ARG A 182 -19.19 -26.64 -8.02
C ARG A 182 -19.94 -27.93 -7.70
N ARG A 183 -21.27 -27.86 -7.54
CA ARG A 183 -22.08 -29.07 -7.39
C ARG A 183 -21.81 -29.97 -8.59
N THR A 184 -21.20 -31.12 -8.34
CA THR A 184 -21.04 -32.16 -9.35
C THR A 184 -22.42 -32.66 -9.77
N LYS A 185 -22.53 -33.26 -10.96
CA LYS A 185 -23.79 -33.88 -11.39
C LYS A 185 -24.27 -34.84 -10.29
N PRO A 186 -25.58 -34.84 -9.95
CA PRO A 186 -26.11 -35.76 -8.96
C PRO A 186 -25.71 -37.20 -9.28
N VAL A 187 -25.36 -37.95 -8.24
CA VAL A 187 -24.90 -39.34 -8.37
C VAL A 187 -25.98 -40.26 -7.84
N ALA A 188 -26.08 -41.46 -8.41
CA ALA A 188 -26.94 -42.50 -7.88
C ALA A 188 -26.26 -43.14 -6.66
N PHE A 189 -26.96 -43.20 -5.53
CA PHE A 189 -26.54 -43.89 -4.31
C PHE A 189 -27.60 -44.93 -3.94
N GLN A 190 -27.21 -46.13 -3.52
CA GLN A 190 -28.17 -47.17 -3.18
C GLN A 190 -28.62 -47.03 -1.73
N CYS A 191 -29.92 -47.12 -1.48
CA CYS A 191 -30.45 -47.17 -0.14
C CYS A 191 -29.93 -48.41 0.59
N VAL A 192 -29.38 -48.22 1.79
CA VAL A 192 -28.78 -49.30 2.60
C VAL A 192 -29.83 -50.29 3.15
N SER A 193 -31.12 -49.92 3.13
CA SER A 193 -32.20 -50.77 3.62
C SER A 193 -32.95 -51.49 2.51
N CYS A 194 -33.42 -50.80 1.48
CA CYS A 194 -34.27 -51.39 0.44
C CYS A 194 -33.59 -51.52 -0.94
N GLY A 195 -32.34 -51.05 -1.10
CA GLY A 195 -31.60 -51.11 -2.35
C GLY A 195 -32.06 -50.14 -3.44
N ALA A 196 -33.10 -49.33 -3.20
CA ALA A 196 -33.58 -48.36 -4.18
C ALA A 196 -32.51 -47.31 -4.53
N GLY A 197 -32.49 -46.88 -5.80
CA GLY A 197 -31.59 -45.84 -6.27
C GLY A 197 -32.03 -44.45 -5.80
N LEU A 198 -31.19 -43.80 -4.99
CA LEU A 198 -31.36 -42.44 -4.50
C LEU A 198 -30.56 -41.48 -5.36
N ARG A 199 -31.16 -40.34 -5.72
CA ARG A 199 -30.46 -39.26 -6.42
C ARG A 199 -29.87 -38.31 -5.38
N VAL A 200 -28.55 -38.29 -5.26
CA VAL A 200 -27.84 -37.46 -4.27
C VAL A 200 -27.09 -36.32 -4.95
N ASP A 201 -27.29 -35.10 -4.47
CA ASP A 201 -26.74 -33.87 -5.06
C ASP A 201 -25.76 -33.13 -4.12
N GLY A 202 -25.47 -33.71 -2.95
CA GLY A 202 -24.61 -33.13 -1.93
C GLY A 202 -25.28 -32.08 -1.04
N ALA A 203 -26.59 -31.83 -1.17
CA ALA A 203 -27.28 -30.83 -0.37
C ALA A 203 -27.40 -31.22 1.12
N LYS A 204 -27.53 -32.51 1.41
CA LYS A 204 -27.61 -33.05 2.78
C LYS A 204 -26.80 -34.33 2.90
N ARG A 205 -26.08 -34.51 4.01
CA ARG A 205 -25.31 -35.72 4.30
C ARG A 205 -26.18 -36.90 4.72
N MET A 206 -27.36 -36.61 5.26
CA MET A 206 -28.42 -37.57 5.54
C MET A 206 -29.51 -37.40 4.48
N VAL A 207 -29.76 -38.44 3.68
CA VAL A 207 -30.73 -38.43 2.59
C VAL A 207 -31.81 -39.48 2.84
N GLY A 208 -33.04 -39.02 3.05
CA GLY A 208 -34.19 -39.89 3.19
C GLY A 208 -34.48 -40.67 1.90
N CYS A 209 -34.75 -41.97 2.01
CA CYS A 209 -35.22 -42.79 0.90
C CYS A 209 -36.71 -42.57 0.68
N GLU A 210 -37.12 -42.12 -0.50
CA GLU A 210 -38.54 -41.89 -0.85
C GLU A 210 -39.38 -43.19 -0.93
N PHE A 211 -38.73 -44.36 -0.95
CA PHE A 211 -39.40 -45.65 -1.08
C PHE A 211 -39.65 -46.33 0.27
N CYS A 212 -38.68 -46.28 1.20
CA CYS A 212 -38.77 -46.95 2.50
C CYS A 212 -38.65 -46.01 3.70
N ASN A 213 -38.49 -44.70 3.47
CA ASN A 213 -38.37 -43.64 4.47
C ASN A 213 -37.19 -43.78 5.45
N VAL A 214 -36.23 -44.66 5.17
CA VAL A 214 -34.97 -44.74 5.93
C VAL A 214 -34.05 -43.59 5.54
N ASP A 215 -33.45 -42.94 6.53
CA ASP A 215 -32.38 -41.96 6.32
C ASP A 215 -31.06 -42.68 6.00
N ASN A 216 -30.45 -42.28 4.89
CA ASN A 216 -29.20 -42.84 4.40
C ASN A 216 -28.07 -41.83 4.64
N TYR A 217 -27.09 -42.23 5.43
CA TYR A 217 -25.88 -41.46 5.65
C TYR A 217 -24.94 -41.61 4.44
N LEU A 218 -24.55 -40.50 3.82
CA LEU A 218 -23.62 -40.51 2.69
C LEU A 218 -22.17 -40.74 3.19
N PRO A 219 -21.46 -41.75 2.68
CA PRO A 219 -20.07 -42.01 3.04
C PRO A 219 -19.14 -40.84 2.71
N ASP A 220 -18.04 -40.70 3.45
CA ASP A 220 -17.10 -39.58 3.36
C ASP A 220 -16.57 -39.34 1.94
N GLY A 221 -16.21 -40.41 1.21
CA GLY A 221 -15.71 -40.28 -0.17
C GLY A 221 -16.77 -39.71 -1.13
N LEU A 222 -18.03 -40.17 -1.00
CA LEU A 222 -19.15 -39.64 -1.79
C LEU A 222 -19.46 -38.20 -1.38
N TRP A 223 -19.43 -37.91 -0.09
CA TRP A 223 -19.65 -36.56 0.44
C TRP A 223 -18.57 -35.57 -0.05
N GLN A 224 -17.29 -35.93 0.03
CA GLN A 224 -16.17 -35.10 -0.45
C GLN A 224 -16.18 -34.93 -1.97
N MET A 225 -16.64 -35.93 -2.71
CA MET A 225 -16.80 -35.80 -4.17
C MET A 225 -17.92 -34.81 -4.52
N LEU A 226 -19.05 -34.86 -3.81
CA LEU A 226 -20.18 -33.95 -4.01
C LEU A 226 -19.91 -32.54 -3.43
N ASN A 227 -19.03 -32.46 -2.42
CA ASN A 227 -18.63 -31.25 -1.71
C ASN A 227 -17.10 -31.15 -1.62
N PRO A 228 -16.40 -30.90 -2.74
CA PRO A 228 -14.94 -30.81 -2.75
C PRO A 228 -14.47 -29.69 -1.83
N VAL A 229 -13.38 -29.96 -1.10
CA VAL A 229 -12.76 -28.96 -0.21
C VAL A 229 -12.22 -27.82 -1.08
N PRO A 230 -12.70 -26.58 -0.86
CA PRO A 230 -12.21 -25.45 -1.61
C PRO A 230 -10.75 -25.16 -1.29
N LYS A 231 -9.98 -24.85 -2.33
CA LYS A 231 -8.60 -24.40 -2.18
C LYS A 231 -8.59 -22.93 -1.75
N PRO A 232 -7.82 -22.56 -0.72
CA PRO A 232 -7.55 -21.17 -0.40
C PRO A 232 -6.78 -20.52 -1.54
N GLU A 233 -7.31 -19.44 -2.09
CA GLU A 233 -6.72 -18.74 -3.23
C GLU A 233 -6.42 -17.30 -2.85
N THR A 234 -5.29 -16.79 -3.34
CA THR A 234 -4.88 -15.41 -3.09
C THR A 234 -5.57 -14.48 -4.07
N PHE A 235 -6.25 -13.45 -3.57
CA PHE A 235 -6.77 -12.35 -4.37
C PHE A 235 -6.10 -11.04 -3.96
N PHE A 236 -6.22 -10.00 -4.78
CA PHE A 236 -5.49 -8.75 -4.59
C PHE A 236 -6.41 -7.56 -4.49
N LEU A 237 -6.21 -6.72 -3.46
CA LEU A 237 -6.81 -5.40 -3.36
C LEU A 237 -5.78 -4.38 -3.85
N ILE A 238 -6.14 -3.63 -4.89
CA ILE A 238 -5.31 -2.56 -5.44
C ILE A 238 -5.81 -1.24 -4.90
N CYS A 239 -4.95 -0.51 -4.21
CA CYS A 239 -5.25 0.78 -3.66
C CYS A 239 -4.41 1.87 -4.33
N GLU A 240 -5.03 3.01 -4.57
CA GLU A 240 -4.36 4.23 -4.96
C GLU A 240 -4.21 5.12 -3.73
N TYR A 241 -2.96 5.40 -3.37
CA TYR A 241 -2.64 6.41 -2.38
C TYR A 241 -1.89 7.54 -3.04
N GLU A 242 -2.11 8.75 -2.56
CA GLU A 242 -1.17 9.83 -2.77
C GLU A 242 0.14 9.42 -2.11
N ASN A 243 1.23 9.48 -2.85
CA ASN A 243 2.52 9.20 -2.22
C ASN A 243 2.77 10.29 -1.16
N ALA A 244 3.49 9.95 -0.09
CA ALA A 244 3.75 10.89 1.00
C ALA A 244 4.46 12.16 0.50
N ALA A 245 5.17 12.10 -0.63
CA ALA A 245 5.82 13.24 -1.27
C ALA A 245 4.81 14.23 -1.88
N GLU A 246 3.78 13.77 -2.58
CA GLU A 246 2.69 14.58 -3.13
C GLU A 246 1.87 15.22 -2.01
N ARG A 247 1.65 14.49 -0.92
CA ARG A 247 1.02 15.04 0.29
C ARG A 247 1.89 16.12 0.91
N ALA A 248 3.18 15.87 1.10
CA ALA A 248 4.12 16.86 1.60
C ALA A 248 4.18 18.09 0.68
N ALA A 249 4.11 17.92 -0.64
CA ALA A 249 4.15 19.02 -1.61
C ALA A 249 2.98 20.02 -1.47
N ARG A 250 1.85 19.60 -0.89
CA ARG A 250 0.65 20.44 -0.67
C ARG A 250 0.27 20.60 0.80
N ALA A 251 1.07 20.03 1.69
CA ALA A 251 0.84 20.06 3.13
C ALA A 251 0.98 21.48 3.69
N SER A 252 0.26 21.74 4.77
CA SER A 252 0.38 22.96 5.55
C SER A 252 1.72 23.02 6.32
N ALA A 253 2.10 24.21 6.76
CA ALA A 253 3.31 24.42 7.56
C ALA A 253 3.40 23.51 8.80
N GLU A 254 2.26 23.24 9.45
CA GLU A 254 2.17 22.39 10.64
C GLU A 254 2.41 20.91 10.31
N GLU A 255 1.82 20.41 9.23
CA GLU A 255 1.96 19.02 8.79
C GLU A 255 3.37 18.69 8.29
N LEU A 256 4.04 19.68 7.67
CA LEU A 256 5.40 19.53 7.12
C LEU A 256 6.45 19.18 8.17
N VAL A 257 6.22 19.51 9.44
CA VAL A 257 7.13 19.16 10.55
C VAL A 257 7.24 17.65 10.71
N ALA A 258 6.15 16.91 10.50
CA ALA A 258 6.14 15.46 10.58
C ALA A 258 6.83 14.82 9.37
N PHE A 259 6.54 15.30 8.17
CA PHE A 259 7.14 14.79 6.93
C PHE A 259 8.65 15.05 6.82
N ALA A 260 9.19 16.05 7.52
CA ALA A 260 10.61 16.38 7.49
C ALA A 260 11.52 15.25 8.03
N GLN A 261 10.96 14.32 8.80
CA GLN A 261 11.68 13.17 9.37
C GLN A 261 11.36 11.86 8.65
N ASP A 262 10.61 11.91 7.55
CA ASP A 262 10.22 10.73 6.80
C ASP A 262 11.48 10.00 6.28
N PRO A 263 11.56 8.66 6.39
CA PRO A 263 12.72 7.91 5.91
C PRO A 263 12.95 8.05 4.40
N SER A 264 11.90 8.32 3.62
CA SER A 264 11.99 8.50 2.17
C SER A 264 12.60 9.86 1.80
N PRO A 265 13.72 9.87 1.05
CA PRO A 265 14.32 11.11 0.52
C PRO A 265 13.38 11.88 -0.41
N GLU A 266 12.46 11.20 -1.11
CA GLU A 266 11.46 11.82 -1.99
C GLU A 266 10.48 12.69 -1.18
N VAL A 267 10.06 12.19 -0.01
CA VAL A 267 9.17 12.91 0.89
C VAL A 267 9.89 14.12 1.47
N ARG A 268 11.11 13.93 1.97
CA ARG A 268 11.92 15.04 2.52
C ARG A 268 12.26 16.09 1.46
N ARG A 269 12.51 15.69 0.20
CA ARG A 269 12.67 16.62 -0.93
C ARG A 269 11.41 17.44 -1.16
N ALA A 270 10.23 16.80 -1.14
CA ALA A 270 8.96 17.51 -1.29
C ALA A 270 8.73 18.52 -0.15
N VAL A 271 9.08 18.16 1.09
CA VAL A 271 9.11 19.11 2.21
C VAL A 271 10.10 20.23 1.94
N ALA A 272 11.31 19.93 1.48
CA ALA A 272 12.34 20.94 1.24
C ALA A 272 11.91 21.95 0.16
N ALA A 273 11.20 21.51 -0.88
CA ALA A 273 10.74 22.35 -1.98
C ALA A 273 9.43 23.12 -1.72
N ASN A 274 8.66 22.77 -0.69
CA ASN A 274 7.36 23.37 -0.43
C ASN A 274 7.50 24.82 0.10
N PRO A 275 6.89 25.84 -0.54
CA PRO A 275 6.97 27.24 -0.10
C PRO A 275 6.40 27.50 1.31
N ALA A 276 5.54 26.63 1.82
CA ALA A 276 4.99 26.70 3.17
C ALA A 276 5.90 26.12 4.26
N THR A 277 7.05 25.54 3.89
CA THR A 277 7.94 24.88 4.85
C THR A 277 8.55 25.88 5.82
N PRO A 278 8.38 25.69 7.14
CA PRO A 278 8.94 26.59 8.15
C PRO A 278 10.46 26.70 8.05
N ALA A 279 11.01 27.88 8.32
CA ALA A 279 12.46 28.12 8.31
C ALA A 279 13.24 27.17 9.23
N THR A 280 12.67 26.77 10.37
CA THR A 280 13.27 25.80 11.30
C THR A 280 13.36 24.40 10.71
N VAL A 281 12.41 24.00 9.86
CA VAL A 281 12.44 22.72 9.13
C VAL A 281 13.45 22.80 8.00
N LEU A 282 13.46 23.90 7.22
CA LEU A 282 14.46 24.12 6.16
C LEU A 282 15.89 24.10 6.71
N GLN A 283 16.12 24.66 7.91
CA GLN A 283 17.41 24.60 8.58
C GLN A 283 17.82 23.18 8.99
N LYS A 284 16.88 22.30 9.31
CA LYS A 284 17.20 20.88 9.57
C LYS A 284 17.55 20.16 8.28
N LEU A 285 16.75 20.38 7.23
CA LEU A 285 16.94 19.75 5.92
C LEU A 285 18.20 20.23 5.19
N SER A 286 18.77 21.39 5.56
CA SER A 286 20.07 21.83 5.02
C SER A 286 21.25 20.94 5.42
N PHE A 287 21.06 20.04 6.39
CA PHE A 287 22.04 19.03 6.80
C PHE A 287 21.66 17.62 6.33
N ASP A 288 20.65 17.48 5.47
CA ASP A 288 20.28 16.20 4.89
C ASP A 288 21.43 15.64 4.05
N ARG A 289 21.60 14.32 4.08
CA ARG A 289 22.66 13.62 3.34
C ARG A 289 22.29 13.40 1.88
N GLU A 290 21.00 13.43 1.58
CA GLU A 290 20.48 13.11 0.27
C GLU A 290 20.50 14.33 -0.65
N ARG A 291 21.31 14.26 -1.71
CA ARG A 291 21.47 15.34 -2.70
C ARG A 291 20.13 15.86 -3.22
N MET A 292 19.18 14.98 -3.48
CA MET A 292 17.88 15.35 -4.03
C MET A 292 17.05 16.22 -3.07
N VAL A 293 17.27 16.10 -1.75
CA VAL A 293 16.62 16.94 -0.73
C VAL A 293 17.21 18.34 -0.74
N LEU A 294 18.54 18.43 -0.84
CA LEU A 294 19.28 19.69 -0.95
C LEU A 294 18.92 20.45 -2.25
N GLU A 295 18.72 19.74 -3.36
CA GLU A 295 18.18 20.32 -4.59
C GLU A 295 16.78 20.91 -4.37
N GLY A 296 15.90 20.18 -3.68
CA GLY A 296 14.57 20.69 -3.30
C GLY A 296 14.66 21.95 -2.44
N LEU A 297 15.59 21.98 -1.49
CA LEU A 297 15.86 23.14 -0.63
C LEU A 297 16.25 24.36 -1.46
N ALA A 298 17.18 24.19 -2.40
CA ALA A 298 17.64 25.23 -3.31
C ALA A 298 16.57 25.73 -4.29
N MET A 299 15.49 24.98 -4.49
CA MET A 299 14.36 25.43 -5.29
C MET A 299 13.30 26.18 -4.46
N ASN A 300 13.44 26.21 -3.14
CA ASN A 300 12.41 26.76 -2.27
C ASN A 300 12.45 28.29 -2.21
N PRO A 301 11.40 29.00 -2.68
CA PRO A 301 11.35 30.46 -2.66
C PRO A 301 11.32 31.04 -1.24
N ALA A 302 10.93 30.25 -0.23
CA ALA A 302 10.90 30.64 1.18
C ALA A 302 12.24 30.41 1.90
N LEU A 303 13.25 29.80 1.25
CA LEU A 303 14.55 29.50 1.87
C LEU A 303 15.19 30.77 2.46
N PRO A 304 15.56 30.81 3.76
CA PRO A 304 16.25 31.94 4.36
C PRO A 304 17.62 32.20 3.72
N ALA A 305 17.96 33.49 3.53
CA ALA A 305 19.25 33.90 2.96
C ALA A 305 20.46 33.37 3.77
N SER A 306 20.33 33.30 5.10
CA SER A 306 21.37 32.74 5.98
C SER A 306 21.69 31.28 5.67
N ILE A 307 20.68 30.48 5.28
CA ILE A 307 20.90 29.10 4.87
C ILE A 307 21.58 29.07 3.52
N VAL A 308 21.13 29.88 2.55
CA VAL A 308 21.75 29.97 1.21
C VAL A 308 23.23 30.35 1.30
N ASP A 309 23.57 31.31 2.16
CA ASP A 309 24.96 31.69 2.42
C ASP A 309 25.76 30.53 3.04
N GLN A 310 25.15 29.75 3.94
CA GLN A 310 25.76 28.53 4.47
C GLN A 310 26.03 27.49 3.36
N MET A 311 25.10 27.31 2.42
CA MET A 311 25.27 26.41 1.26
C MET A 311 26.47 26.82 0.40
N ALA A 312 26.65 28.13 0.19
CA ALA A 312 27.78 28.71 -0.53
C ALA A 312 29.14 28.45 0.15
N THR A 313 29.15 28.25 1.47
CA THR A 313 30.37 27.93 2.23
C THR A 313 30.61 26.43 2.46
N SER A 314 29.76 25.57 1.92
CA SER A 314 29.90 24.11 2.07
C SER A 314 31.10 23.56 1.30
N ASP A 315 31.58 22.38 1.69
CA ASP A 315 32.64 21.68 0.94
C ASP A 315 32.12 20.98 -0.33
N ASP A 316 30.80 20.86 -0.50
CA ASP A 316 30.18 20.22 -1.65
C ASP A 316 30.00 21.22 -2.79
N ILE A 317 30.76 21.02 -3.88
CA ILE A 317 30.72 21.85 -5.09
C ILE A 317 29.32 21.96 -5.68
N GLU A 318 28.54 20.88 -5.63
CA GLU A 318 27.19 20.85 -6.22
C GLU A 318 26.23 21.69 -5.39
N PHE A 319 26.41 21.70 -4.07
CA PHE A 319 25.64 22.53 -3.16
C PHE A 319 26.03 24.01 -3.27
N GLN A 320 27.31 24.32 -3.47
CA GLN A 320 27.76 25.66 -3.82
C GLN A 320 27.14 26.12 -5.15
N LEU A 321 27.12 25.29 -6.18
CA LEU A 321 26.50 25.62 -7.47
C LEU A 321 25.01 25.95 -7.34
N LEU A 322 24.28 25.21 -6.51
CA LEU A 322 22.88 25.50 -6.20
C LEU A 322 22.72 26.84 -5.47
N ALA A 323 23.60 27.13 -4.50
CA ALA A 323 23.63 28.41 -3.80
C ALA A 323 23.88 29.58 -4.77
N VAL A 324 24.85 29.43 -5.67
CA VAL A 324 25.20 30.41 -6.72
C VAL A 324 24.04 30.66 -7.68
N GLN A 325 23.04 29.78 -7.78
CA GLN A 325 21.85 30.01 -8.60
C GLN A 325 20.66 30.57 -7.81
N HIS A 326 20.67 30.48 -6.48
CA HIS A 326 19.55 30.90 -5.65
C HIS A 326 19.43 32.44 -5.51
N PRO A 327 18.26 33.06 -5.76
CA PRO A 327 18.07 34.52 -5.80
C PRO A 327 18.47 35.26 -4.51
N LYS A 328 18.39 34.59 -3.36
CA LYS A 328 18.70 35.16 -2.04
C LYS A 328 20.16 35.00 -1.57
N LEU A 329 21.05 34.45 -2.40
CA LEU A 329 22.48 34.42 -2.07
C LEU A 329 22.98 35.86 -1.88
N SER A 330 23.70 36.12 -0.79
CA SER A 330 24.26 37.44 -0.54
C SER A 330 25.31 37.81 -1.59
N LEU A 331 25.40 39.11 -1.91
CA LEU A 331 26.38 39.59 -2.88
C LEU A 331 27.83 39.35 -2.41
N ASP A 332 28.09 39.44 -1.10
CA ASP A 332 29.41 39.16 -0.52
C ASP A 332 29.85 37.70 -0.77
N GLN A 333 28.96 36.72 -0.57
CA GLN A 333 29.26 35.33 -0.88
C GLN A 333 29.39 35.09 -2.39
N LEU A 334 28.55 35.73 -3.21
CA LEU A 334 28.65 35.62 -4.66
C LEU A 334 30.00 36.17 -5.20
N GLU A 335 30.47 37.31 -4.67
CA GLU A 335 31.79 37.89 -5.01
C GLU A 335 32.95 36.98 -4.57
N LYS A 336 32.85 36.31 -3.42
CA LYS A 336 33.83 35.31 -2.99
C LYS A 336 33.88 34.12 -3.94
N LEU A 337 32.71 33.63 -4.37
CA LEU A 337 32.60 32.47 -5.26
C LEU A 337 33.05 32.77 -6.69
N GLU A 338 33.11 34.04 -7.11
CA GLU A 338 33.74 34.48 -8.37
C GLU A 338 35.19 33.96 -8.51
N HIS A 339 35.91 33.93 -7.39
CA HIS A 339 37.31 33.52 -7.29
C HIS A 339 37.47 32.09 -6.73
N HIS A 340 36.41 31.28 -6.78
CA HIS A 340 36.43 29.91 -6.26
C HIS A 340 37.43 29.02 -7.03
N ARG A 341 38.08 28.09 -6.31
CA ARG A 341 39.09 27.17 -6.87
C ARG A 341 38.52 26.23 -7.93
N ASP A 342 37.25 25.85 -7.78
CA ASP A 342 36.54 25.02 -8.76
C ASP A 342 36.06 25.90 -9.92
N GLY A 343 36.55 25.60 -11.12
CA GLY A 343 36.28 26.40 -12.31
C GLY A 343 34.80 26.43 -12.72
N ARG A 344 33.99 25.44 -12.32
CA ARG A 344 32.54 25.46 -12.57
C ARG A 344 31.88 26.52 -11.69
N VAL A 345 32.17 26.51 -10.39
CA VAL A 345 31.62 27.46 -9.41
C VAL A 345 32.01 28.89 -9.78
N SER A 346 33.30 29.14 -10.04
CA SER A 346 33.79 30.47 -10.47
C SER A 346 33.13 30.95 -11.76
N LYS A 347 32.92 30.05 -12.73
CA LYS A 347 32.22 30.39 -13.98
C LYS A 347 30.77 30.77 -13.72
N VAL A 348 29.99 29.94 -13.02
CA VAL A 348 28.56 30.23 -12.76
C VAL A 348 28.40 31.51 -11.93
N ALA A 349 29.31 31.77 -10.99
CA ALA A 349 29.31 33.00 -10.21
C ALA A 349 29.56 34.23 -11.09
N ARG A 350 30.57 34.19 -11.98
CA ARG A 350 30.83 35.28 -12.95
C ARG A 350 29.64 35.52 -13.87
N ASP A 351 29.10 34.47 -14.47
CA ASP A 351 27.96 34.56 -15.37
C ASP A 351 26.76 35.22 -14.66
N ARG A 352 26.51 34.86 -13.39
CA ARG A 352 25.45 35.49 -12.58
C ARG A 352 25.74 36.93 -12.22
N ILE A 353 26.99 37.27 -11.89
CA ILE A 353 27.40 38.66 -11.59
C ILE A 353 27.22 39.54 -12.84
N GLU A 354 27.63 39.06 -14.01
CA GLU A 354 27.44 39.75 -15.29
C GLU A 354 25.96 39.97 -15.59
N TRP A 355 25.13 38.94 -15.39
CA TRP A 355 23.69 39.05 -15.52
C TRP A 355 23.10 40.10 -14.56
N LEU A 356 23.46 40.07 -13.27
CA LEU A 356 23.00 41.07 -12.28
C LEU A 356 23.40 42.50 -12.67
N ARG A 357 24.63 42.69 -13.17
CA ARG A 357 25.10 44.00 -13.67
C ARG A 357 24.29 44.46 -14.87
N SER A 358 23.91 43.56 -15.79
CA SER A 358 23.03 43.89 -16.93
C SER A 358 21.64 44.36 -16.49
N GLN A 359 21.16 43.91 -15.32
CA GLN A 359 19.91 44.33 -14.72
C GLN A 359 20.05 45.61 -13.86
N GLY A 360 21.22 46.24 -13.84
CA GLY A 360 21.48 47.48 -13.08
C GLY A 360 21.78 47.27 -11.60
N VAL A 361 21.96 46.02 -11.14
CA VAL A 361 22.34 45.72 -9.76
C VAL A 361 23.82 46.04 -9.56
N LYS A 362 24.14 46.90 -8.59
CA LYS A 362 25.52 47.20 -8.20
C LYS A 362 26.09 46.05 -7.37
N VAL A 363 26.85 45.17 -8.02
CA VAL A 363 27.72 44.17 -7.38
C VAL A 363 29.12 44.78 -7.28
N GLY A 364 29.68 44.92 -6.07
CA GLY A 364 30.98 45.59 -5.84
C GLY A 364 32.14 44.76 -6.40
N GLY A 365 33.34 45.25 -6.70
CA GLY A 365 34.01 46.51 -6.36
C GLY A 365 35.01 46.39 -5.21
N GLY A 366 35.01 45.27 -4.46
CA GLY A 366 35.43 45.22 -3.05
C GLY A 366 36.85 44.77 -2.71
N PHE A 367 37.67 44.29 -3.65
CA PHE A 367 39.07 43.93 -3.37
C PHE A 367 40.08 44.80 -4.13
N LEU A 368 39.83 45.09 -5.42
CA LEU A 368 40.77 45.85 -6.25
C LEU A 368 40.66 47.37 -6.13
N SER A 369 39.53 47.92 -5.66
CA SER A 369 39.39 49.39 -5.48
C SER A 369 40.07 49.93 -4.22
N LYS A 370 40.39 49.06 -3.25
CA LYS A 370 41.15 49.41 -2.03
C LYS A 370 42.65 49.26 -2.18
N LEU A 371 43.13 48.53 -3.19
CA LEU A 371 44.56 48.36 -3.49
C LEU A 371 45.13 49.50 -4.37
N PHE A 372 44.27 50.34 -4.95
CA PHE A 372 44.64 51.46 -5.82
C PHE A 372 44.15 52.83 -5.31
N ARG A 373 44.03 53.01 -3.99
CA ARG A 373 43.80 54.32 -3.37
C ARG A 373 44.88 54.68 -2.35
#